data_AF-A0A7X4Y898-F1
#
_entry.id   AF-A0A7X4Y898-F1
#
_cell.length_a   1.000
_cell.length_b   1.000
_cell.length_c   1.000
_cell.angle_alpha   90.00
_cell.angle_beta   90.00
_cell.angle_gamma   90.00
#
_symmetry.space_group_name_H-M   'P 1'
#
loop_
_entity.id
_entity.type
_entity.pdbx_description
1 polymer ?
#
loop_
_entity_poly.entity_id
_entity_poly.type
_entity_poly.pdbx_seq_one_letter_code
_entity_poly.pdbx_strand_id
1 'polypeptide(L)'
;MRGVTTHRPPESAAPKKTVLPGVALGFAITSLCVVFLWPVGLVLAIMAMVKTGKPEHAGRRGLAITALIVAGLGPFVIGIVAAITIPNFIRFQARSKQAECKVNLKAVFTAARVSMVDEQPLVSLDAMGIEPGPRNRYAYVLRMPEEVIPVGAAFPAIDPAEIQAALAQAGVKPGVEGTCPDCVVTAACVGNVDNDDTLDVWSISTVNRTAANGETIELGTPYNHVNDVRE
;
A
#
# COMPACT_ATOMS: atom_id res chain seq x y z
N MET A 1 -26.43 81.50 -44.87
CA MET A 1 -25.63 80.90 -43.79
C MET A 1 -26.09 79.46 -43.60
N ARG A 2 -25.36 78.48 -44.14
CA ARG A 2 -25.65 77.04 -43.95
C ARG A 2 -24.85 76.57 -42.73
N GLY A 3 -25.54 76.10 -41.69
CA GLY A 3 -24.92 75.52 -40.51
C GLY A 3 -24.26 74.18 -40.87
N VAL A 4 -22.96 74.08 -40.65
CA VAL A 4 -22.20 72.83 -40.74
C VAL A 4 -22.37 72.10 -39.42
N THR A 5 -23.21 71.07 -39.38
CA THR A 5 -23.27 70.13 -38.26
C THR A 5 -22.11 69.16 -38.35
N THR A 6 -21.12 69.29 -37.46
CA THR A 6 -20.02 68.35 -37.31
C THR A 6 -20.52 67.10 -36.58
N HIS A 7 -20.61 65.98 -37.29
CA HIS A 7 -20.88 64.68 -36.66
C HIS A 7 -19.64 64.25 -35.89
N ARG A 8 -19.67 64.36 -34.55
CA ARG A 8 -18.65 63.77 -33.68
C ARG A 8 -18.84 62.25 -33.70
N PRO A 9 -17.84 61.43 -34.06
CA PRO A 9 -17.97 59.98 -33.93
C PRO A 9 -18.08 59.62 -32.42
N PRO A 10 -18.82 58.56 -32.06
CA PRO A 10 -18.92 58.14 -30.67
C PRO A 10 -17.53 57.79 -30.14
N GLU A 11 -17.21 58.35 -28.98
CA GLU A 11 -15.98 58.09 -28.24
C GLU A 11 -15.85 56.58 -28.00
N SER A 12 -14.84 55.95 -28.61
CA SER A 12 -14.54 54.53 -28.43
C SER A 12 -14.25 54.28 -26.95
N ALA A 13 -15.17 53.59 -26.26
CA ALA A 13 -14.99 53.22 -24.87
C ALA A 13 -13.62 52.54 -24.67
N ALA A 14 -12.87 52.97 -23.64
CA ALA A 14 -11.58 52.40 -23.31
C ALA A 14 -11.68 50.87 -23.09
N PRO A 15 -10.75 50.06 -23.62
CA PRO A 15 -10.82 48.61 -23.50
C PRO A 15 -10.80 48.18 -22.02
N LYS A 16 -11.77 47.37 -21.61
CA LYS A 16 -11.88 46.87 -20.23
C LYS A 16 -10.65 46.01 -19.89
N LYS A 17 -9.95 46.32 -18.80
CA LYS A 17 -8.75 45.59 -18.34
C LYS A 17 -9.13 44.14 -17.94
N THR A 18 -8.62 43.12 -18.65
CA THR A 18 -8.92 41.72 -18.35
C THR A 18 -8.14 41.18 -17.13
N VAL A 19 -8.80 40.91 -16.01
CA VAL A 19 -8.19 40.35 -14.78
C VAL A 19 -7.79 38.87 -14.89
N LEU A 20 -8.27 38.18 -15.92
CA LEU A 20 -8.13 36.72 -16.09
C LEU A 20 -6.69 36.18 -15.97
N PRO A 21 -5.65 36.82 -16.54
CA PRO A 21 -4.28 36.29 -16.43
C PRO A 21 -3.74 36.34 -14.99
N GLY A 22 -4.17 37.30 -14.17
CA GLY A 22 -3.76 37.39 -12.76
C GLY A 22 -4.46 36.34 -11.91
N VAL A 23 -5.75 36.10 -12.19
CA VAL A 23 -6.51 35.02 -11.55
C VAL A 23 -5.90 33.66 -11.92
N ALA A 24 -5.59 33.44 -13.20
CA ALA A 24 -4.96 32.20 -13.68
C ALA A 24 -3.60 31.94 -13.00
N LEU A 25 -2.75 32.96 -12.86
CA LEU A 25 -1.48 32.81 -12.15
C LEU A 25 -1.69 32.48 -10.67
N GLY A 26 -2.64 33.15 -9.99
CA GLY A 26 -2.95 32.87 -8.59
C GLY A 26 -3.35 31.40 -8.37
N PHE A 27 -4.27 30.89 -9.17
CA PHE A 27 -4.69 29.49 -9.11
C PHE A 27 -3.58 28.51 -9.50
N ALA A 28 -2.72 28.85 -10.47
CA ALA A 28 -1.57 28.01 -10.83
C ALA A 28 -0.58 27.89 -9.66
N ILE A 29 -0.30 28.97 -8.93
CA ILE A 29 0.58 28.94 -7.75
C ILE A 29 -0.08 28.14 -6.61
N THR A 30 -1.36 28.40 -6.32
CA THR A 30 -2.07 27.65 -5.27
C THR A 30 -2.17 26.16 -5.61
N SER A 31 -2.29 25.80 -6.89
CA SER A 31 -2.34 24.41 -7.34
C SER A 31 -1.03 23.65 -7.16
N LEU A 32 0.11 24.35 -7.07
CA LEU A 32 1.39 23.74 -6.72
C LEU A 32 1.38 23.23 -5.26
N CYS A 33 0.71 23.95 -4.37
CA CYS A 33 0.57 23.57 -2.96
C CYS A 33 -0.62 22.61 -2.73
N VAL A 34 -1.69 22.77 -3.51
CA VAL A 34 -2.91 21.97 -3.42
C VAL A 34 -3.05 21.14 -4.69
N VAL A 35 -2.43 19.98 -4.66
CA VAL A 35 -2.26 19.05 -5.79
C VAL A 35 -3.53 18.84 -6.61
N PHE A 36 -4.71 18.80 -6.00
CA PHE A 36 -5.98 18.56 -6.69
C PHE A 36 -6.50 19.73 -7.53
N LEU A 37 -5.94 20.94 -7.39
CA LEU A 37 -6.40 22.13 -8.12
C LEU A 37 -5.64 22.37 -9.42
N TRP A 38 -4.67 21.53 -9.77
CA TRP A 38 -3.87 21.67 -11.01
C TRP A 38 -4.71 21.70 -12.30
N PRO A 39 -5.82 20.92 -12.45
CA PRO A 39 -6.60 20.97 -13.69
C PRO A 39 -7.31 22.32 -13.84
N VAL A 40 -7.77 22.90 -12.73
CA VAL A 40 -8.41 24.22 -12.71
C VAL A 40 -7.40 25.31 -13.08
N GLY A 41 -6.20 25.26 -12.49
CA GLY A 41 -5.10 26.16 -12.85
C GLY A 41 -4.72 26.08 -14.33
N LEU A 42 -4.65 24.86 -14.88
CA LEU A 42 -4.32 24.64 -16.29
C LEU A 42 -5.40 25.19 -17.23
N VAL A 43 -6.67 24.90 -16.96
CA VAL A 43 -7.79 25.41 -17.78
C VAL A 43 -7.81 26.94 -17.76
N LEU A 44 -7.64 27.57 -16.59
CA LEU A 44 -7.59 29.02 -16.47
C LEU A 44 -6.38 29.62 -17.22
N ALA A 45 -5.22 28.95 -17.19
CA ALA A 45 -4.04 29.39 -17.92
C ALA A 45 -4.23 29.30 -19.45
N ILE A 46 -4.87 28.24 -19.95
CA ILE A 46 -5.22 28.10 -21.38
C ILE A 46 -6.21 29.20 -21.79
N MET A 47 -7.25 29.45 -20.99
CA MET A 47 -8.20 30.55 -21.25
C MET A 47 -7.52 31.92 -21.23
N ALA A 48 -6.58 32.15 -20.32
CA ALA A 48 -5.79 33.38 -20.28
C ALA A 48 -4.89 33.54 -21.52
N MET A 49 -4.30 32.45 -22.02
CA MET A 49 -3.50 32.44 -23.25
C MET A 49 -4.33 32.76 -24.49
N VAL A 50 -5.51 32.14 -24.64
CA VAL A 50 -6.44 32.44 -25.75
C VAL A 50 -6.87 33.92 -25.72
N LYS A 51 -7.18 34.44 -24.53
CA LYS A 51 -7.68 35.83 -24.39
C LYS A 51 -6.60 36.89 -24.59
N THR A 52 -5.34 36.59 -24.22
CA THR A 52 -4.21 37.53 -24.39
C THR A 52 -3.60 37.50 -25.80
N GLY A 53 -4.06 36.62 -26.68
CA GLY A 53 -3.70 36.62 -28.10
C GLY A 53 -4.24 37.81 -28.90
N LYS A 54 -5.20 38.56 -28.36
CA LYS A 54 -5.75 39.76 -29.00
C LYS A 54 -4.86 40.99 -28.76
N PRO A 55 -4.70 41.91 -29.75
CA PRO A 55 -3.80 43.06 -29.64
C PRO A 55 -4.17 44.01 -28.49
N GLU A 56 -5.45 44.08 -28.12
CA GLU A 56 -5.97 44.85 -26.98
C GLU A 56 -5.41 44.42 -25.60
N HIS A 57 -4.84 43.22 -25.49
CA HIS A 57 -4.41 42.62 -24.22
C HIS A 57 -2.97 42.08 -24.23
N ALA A 58 -2.17 42.43 -25.24
CA ALA A 58 -0.81 41.95 -25.43
C ALA A 58 0.12 42.21 -24.21
N GLY A 59 -0.08 43.33 -23.49
CA GLY A 59 0.72 43.67 -22.31
C GLY A 59 0.60 42.70 -21.12
N ARG A 60 -0.39 41.80 -21.10
CA ARG A 60 -0.57 40.78 -20.04
C ARG A 60 -0.19 39.37 -20.47
N ARG A 61 0.35 39.21 -21.68
CA ARG A 61 0.75 37.91 -22.24
C ARG A 61 1.84 37.23 -21.41
N GLY A 62 2.78 38.00 -20.85
CA GLY A 62 3.80 37.46 -19.94
C GLY A 62 3.20 36.73 -18.73
N LEU A 63 2.15 37.30 -18.13
CA LEU A 63 1.45 36.70 -16.98
C LEU A 63 0.73 35.41 -17.35
N ALA A 64 0.13 35.36 -18.55
CA ALA A 64 -0.53 34.16 -19.07
C ALA A 64 0.48 33.05 -19.40
N ILE A 65 1.66 33.39 -19.93
CA ILE A 65 2.76 32.45 -20.18
C ILE A 65 3.27 31.86 -18.85
N THR A 66 3.53 32.70 -17.84
CA THR A 66 3.95 32.21 -16.52
C THR A 66 2.90 31.29 -15.90
N ALA A 67 1.62 31.66 -15.97
CA ALA A 67 0.53 30.81 -15.48
C ALA A 67 0.48 29.44 -16.19
N LEU A 68 0.69 29.42 -17.51
CA LEU A 68 0.70 28.17 -18.29
C LEU A 68 1.88 27.27 -17.92
N ILE A 69 3.08 27.84 -17.77
CA ILE A 69 4.29 27.08 -17.39
C ILE A 69 4.11 26.48 -16.00
N VAL A 70 3.68 27.28 -15.02
CA VAL A 70 3.49 26.81 -13.64
C VAL A 70 2.40 25.74 -13.56
N ALA A 71 1.27 25.94 -14.24
CA ALA A 71 0.21 24.93 -14.27
C ALA A 71 0.63 23.64 -15.00
N GLY A 72 1.48 23.75 -16.04
CA GLY A 72 2.02 22.62 -16.77
C GLY A 72 2.99 21.74 -15.97
N LEU A 73 3.63 22.29 -14.93
CA LEU A 73 4.52 21.52 -14.03
C LEU A 73 3.75 20.63 -13.04
N GLY A 74 2.49 20.95 -12.73
CA GLY A 74 1.64 20.20 -11.81
C GLY A 74 1.63 18.67 -12.01
N PRO A 75 1.28 18.16 -13.21
CA PRO A 75 1.21 16.71 -13.45
C PRO A 75 2.58 16.02 -13.31
N PHE A 76 3.69 16.72 -13.58
CA PHE A 76 5.04 16.15 -13.40
C PHE A 76 5.39 15.97 -11.92
N VAL A 77 5.05 16.94 -11.07
CA VAL A 77 5.27 16.83 -9.62
C VAL A 77 4.46 15.67 -9.03
N ILE A 78 3.20 15.52 -9.45
CA ILE A 78 2.34 14.41 -9.02
C ILE A 78 2.92 13.07 -9.47
N GLY A 79 3.34 12.98 -10.74
CA GLY A 79 3.94 11.76 -11.29
C GLY A 79 5.18 11.32 -10.51
N ILE A 80 6.06 12.26 -10.16
CA ILE A 80 7.28 11.97 -9.37
C ILE A 80 6.91 11.52 -7.95
N VAL A 81 6.01 12.24 -7.26
CA VAL A 81 5.59 11.87 -5.90
C VAL A 81 4.88 10.52 -5.89
N ALA A 82 4.01 10.26 -6.87
CA ALA A 82 3.31 8.99 -7.00
C ALA A 82 4.29 7.83 -7.26
N ALA A 83 5.29 8.03 -8.12
CA ALA A 83 6.31 7.03 -8.42
C ALA A 83 7.13 6.64 -7.18
N ILE A 84 7.34 7.55 -6.23
CA ILE A 84 8.04 7.27 -4.98
C ILE A 84 7.10 6.68 -3.92
N THR A 85 5.88 7.21 -3.80
CA THR A 85 4.96 6.86 -2.70
C THR A 85 4.18 5.57 -2.92
N ILE A 86 3.76 5.25 -4.15
CA ILE A 86 3.01 4.02 -4.47
C ILE A 86 3.77 2.75 -4.07
N PRO A 87 5.02 2.51 -4.50
CA PRO A 87 5.73 1.28 -4.13
C PRO A 87 5.94 1.17 -2.62
N ASN A 88 6.23 2.31 -1.97
CA ASN A 88 6.42 2.34 -0.53
C ASN A 88 5.13 1.99 0.22
N PHE A 89 3.99 2.50 -0.23
CA PHE A 89 2.68 2.21 0.35
C PHE A 89 2.29 0.72 0.20
N ILE A 90 2.56 0.11 -0.96
CA ILE A 90 2.32 -1.32 -1.20
C ILE A 90 3.17 -2.17 -0.22
N ARG A 91 4.45 -1.84 -0.07
CA ARG A 91 5.35 -2.53 0.88
C ARG A 91 4.89 -2.39 2.34
N PHE A 92 4.40 -1.21 2.74
CA PHE A 92 3.86 -1.03 4.10
C PHE A 92 2.59 -1.85 4.34
N GLN A 93 1.70 -1.94 3.35
CA GLN A 93 0.54 -2.80 3.44
C GLN A 93 0.95 -4.26 3.62
N ALA A 94 1.84 -4.79 2.78
CA ALA A 94 2.29 -6.18 2.89
C ALA A 94 2.96 -6.46 4.25
N ARG A 95 3.86 -5.58 4.72
CA ARG A 95 4.49 -5.72 6.04
C ARG A 95 3.49 -5.74 7.19
N SER A 96 2.46 -4.89 7.13
CA SER A 96 1.41 -4.88 8.16
C SER A 96 0.60 -6.18 8.18
N LYS A 97 0.35 -6.77 7.01
CA LYS A 97 -0.35 -8.06 6.89
C LYS A 97 0.52 -9.20 7.42
N GLN A 98 1.80 -9.25 7.05
CA GLN A 98 2.76 -10.25 7.55
C GLN A 98 2.99 -10.15 9.07
N ALA A 99 2.83 -8.97 9.66
CA ALA A 99 2.96 -8.80 11.11
C ALA A 99 1.92 -9.61 11.90
N GLU A 100 0.71 -9.81 11.34
CA GLU A 100 -0.35 -10.63 11.94
C GLU A 100 0.14 -12.06 12.19
N CYS A 101 0.67 -12.71 11.17
CA CYS A 101 1.22 -14.05 11.29
C CYS A 101 2.41 -14.10 12.26
N LYS A 102 3.36 -13.15 12.14
CA LYS A 102 4.54 -13.12 13.03
C LYS A 102 4.16 -13.04 14.50
N VAL A 103 3.17 -12.21 14.85
CA VAL A 103 2.71 -12.04 16.23
C VAL A 103 2.04 -13.32 16.73
N ASN A 104 1.13 -13.90 15.94
CA ASN A 104 0.44 -15.11 16.33
C ASN A 104 1.36 -16.33 16.42
N LEU A 105 2.35 -16.47 15.51
CA LEU A 105 3.38 -17.51 15.63
C LEU A 105 4.23 -17.34 16.89
N LYS A 106 4.58 -16.11 17.27
CA LYS A 106 5.26 -15.87 18.55
C LYS A 106 4.40 -16.26 19.75
N ALA A 107 3.09 -16.01 19.69
CA ALA A 107 2.16 -16.48 20.72
C ALA A 107 2.15 -18.00 20.81
N VAL A 108 2.10 -18.72 19.68
CA VAL A 108 2.22 -20.19 19.64
C VAL A 108 3.53 -20.66 20.26
N PHE A 109 4.66 -20.03 19.91
CA PHE A 109 5.96 -20.38 20.50
C PHE A 109 5.99 -20.17 22.02
N THR A 110 5.49 -19.04 22.50
CA THR A 110 5.43 -18.76 23.94
C THR A 110 4.54 -19.76 24.66
N ALA A 111 3.35 -20.05 24.12
CA ALA A 111 2.43 -21.04 24.69
C ALA A 111 3.07 -22.44 24.70
N ALA A 112 3.71 -22.84 23.60
CA ALA A 112 4.41 -24.11 23.50
C ALA A 112 5.50 -24.25 24.57
N ARG A 113 6.30 -23.19 24.77
CA ARG A 113 7.36 -23.17 25.80
C ARG A 113 6.79 -23.26 27.21
N VAL A 114 5.65 -22.62 27.49
CA VAL A 114 4.99 -22.71 28.80
C VAL A 114 4.51 -24.15 29.03
N SER A 115 3.81 -24.76 28.09
CA SER A 115 3.36 -26.16 28.22
C SER A 115 4.51 -27.14 28.39
N MET A 116 5.64 -26.92 27.71
CA MET A 116 6.86 -27.72 27.89
C MET A 116 7.43 -27.59 29.30
N VAL A 117 7.39 -26.39 29.91
CA VAL A 117 7.84 -26.18 31.30
C VAL A 117 6.88 -26.81 32.30
N ASP A 118 5.57 -26.76 32.03
CA ASP A 118 4.52 -27.29 32.91
C ASP A 118 4.26 -28.80 32.70
N GLU A 119 5.07 -29.48 31.86
CA GLU A 119 4.94 -30.88 31.46
C GLU A 119 3.52 -31.25 30.96
N GLN A 120 2.81 -30.26 30.40
CA GLN A 120 1.47 -30.46 29.85
C GLN A 120 1.58 -30.96 28.39
N PRO A 121 0.69 -31.88 27.97
CA PRO A 121 0.65 -32.30 26.58
C PRO A 121 0.26 -31.13 25.69
N LEU A 122 0.97 -30.97 24.57
CA LEU A 122 0.60 -30.03 23.51
C LEU A 122 -0.45 -30.68 22.62
N VAL A 123 -1.73 -30.36 22.90
CA VAL A 123 -2.88 -31.03 22.28
C VAL A 123 -3.37 -30.29 21.04
N SER A 124 -3.54 -28.97 21.11
CA SER A 124 -4.11 -28.15 20.04
C SER A 124 -3.74 -26.67 20.16
N LEU A 125 -3.91 -25.91 19.07
CA LEU A 125 -3.82 -24.45 19.03
C LEU A 125 -4.85 -23.80 19.96
N ASP A 126 -6.06 -24.36 20.00
CA ASP A 126 -7.14 -23.93 20.89
C ASP A 126 -6.77 -24.12 22.38
N ALA A 127 -6.20 -25.28 22.73
CA ALA A 127 -5.73 -25.54 24.10
C ALA A 127 -4.57 -24.63 24.52
N MET A 128 -3.80 -24.11 23.55
CA MET A 128 -2.77 -23.09 23.76
C MET A 128 -3.34 -21.66 23.85
N GLY A 129 -4.67 -21.49 23.74
CA GLY A 129 -5.33 -20.18 23.75
C GLY A 129 -5.05 -19.36 22.48
N ILE A 130 -4.71 -20.02 21.38
CA ILE A 130 -4.38 -19.36 20.11
C ILE A 130 -5.68 -19.12 19.35
N GLU A 131 -6.19 -17.90 19.47
CA GLU A 131 -7.37 -17.44 18.76
C GLU A 131 -7.00 -16.27 17.83
N PRO A 132 -6.69 -16.55 16.55
CA PRO A 132 -6.56 -15.49 15.56
C PRO A 132 -7.88 -14.70 15.49
N GLY A 133 -7.79 -13.37 15.42
CA GLY A 133 -8.99 -12.54 15.32
C GLY A 133 -9.88 -12.92 14.11
N PRO A 134 -11.17 -12.57 14.11
CA PRO A 134 -12.16 -13.02 13.11
C PRO A 134 -11.88 -12.59 11.66
N ARG A 135 -10.85 -11.77 11.45
CA ARG A 135 -10.34 -11.33 10.15
C ARG A 135 -8.89 -11.78 9.97
N ASN A 136 -8.57 -13.01 10.33
CA ASN A 136 -7.24 -13.57 10.11
C ASN A 136 -7.02 -13.90 8.63
N ARG A 137 -5.87 -13.48 8.08
CA ARG A 137 -5.51 -13.67 6.67
C ARG A 137 -4.75 -14.96 6.42
N TYR A 138 -4.21 -15.53 7.49
CA TYR A 138 -3.42 -16.75 7.46
C TYR A 138 -4.21 -17.89 8.10
N ALA A 139 -4.10 -19.08 7.51
CA ALA A 139 -4.35 -20.32 8.20
C ALA A 139 -3.17 -20.62 9.14
N TYR A 140 -3.45 -21.09 10.34
CA TYR A 140 -2.43 -21.49 11.32
C TYR A 140 -2.40 -23.00 11.42
N VAL A 141 -1.21 -23.58 11.31
CA VAL A 141 -1.02 -25.03 11.22
C VAL A 141 -0.08 -25.46 12.32
N LEU A 142 -0.56 -26.34 13.19
CA LEU A 142 0.29 -27.07 14.14
C LEU A 142 0.49 -28.52 13.69
N ARG A 143 -0.53 -29.14 13.09
CA ARG A 143 -0.46 -30.50 12.53
C ARG A 143 -1.42 -30.64 11.37
N MET A 144 -0.94 -31.07 10.21
CA MET A 144 -1.82 -31.39 9.08
C MET A 144 -2.38 -32.81 9.19
N PRO A 145 -3.64 -33.07 8.79
CA PRO A 145 -4.69 -32.10 8.47
C PRO A 145 -5.54 -31.69 9.69
N GLU A 146 -5.23 -32.25 10.87
CA GLU A 146 -6.12 -32.28 12.05
C GLU A 146 -6.16 -30.95 12.81
N GLU A 147 -5.03 -30.24 12.88
CA GLU A 147 -4.84 -29.07 13.72
C GLU A 147 -4.48 -27.85 12.86
N VAL A 148 -5.53 -27.35 12.20
CA VAL A 148 -5.48 -26.19 11.30
C VAL A 148 -6.59 -25.22 11.68
N ILE A 149 -6.21 -24.00 12.05
CA ILE A 149 -7.15 -22.88 12.11
C ILE A 149 -7.23 -22.28 10.71
N PRO A 150 -8.40 -22.29 10.04
CA PRO A 150 -8.51 -21.82 8.66
C PRO A 150 -8.39 -20.30 8.58
N VAL A 151 -8.23 -19.79 7.36
CA VAL A 151 -8.35 -18.36 7.05
C VAL A 151 -9.74 -17.86 7.47
N GLY A 152 -9.79 -16.65 8.03
CA GLY A 152 -11.04 -16.06 8.50
C GLY A 152 -12.01 -15.77 7.36
N ALA A 153 -13.32 -15.84 7.65
CA ALA A 153 -14.39 -15.72 6.66
C ALA A 153 -14.40 -14.40 5.84
N ALA A 154 -13.62 -13.40 6.25
CA ALA A 154 -13.44 -12.15 5.52
C ALA A 154 -12.52 -12.26 4.30
N PHE A 155 -11.83 -13.39 4.11
CA PHE A 155 -10.89 -13.64 3.02
C PHE A 155 -11.21 -14.96 2.30
N PRO A 156 -10.73 -15.17 1.06
CA PRO A 156 -10.89 -16.44 0.37
C PRO A 156 -10.33 -17.60 1.21
N ALA A 157 -11.12 -18.66 1.33
CA ALA A 157 -10.66 -19.89 1.97
C ALA A 157 -9.55 -20.52 1.12
N ILE A 158 -8.54 -21.09 1.79
CA ILE A 158 -7.46 -21.85 1.15
C ILE A 158 -7.76 -23.32 1.39
N ASP A 159 -7.69 -24.15 0.35
CA ASP A 159 -7.93 -25.59 0.49
C ASP A 159 -6.82 -26.22 1.36
N PRO A 160 -7.14 -27.13 2.31
CA PRO A 160 -6.14 -27.85 3.08
C PRO A 160 -5.05 -28.54 2.24
N ALA A 161 -5.39 -29.02 1.03
CA ALA A 161 -4.43 -29.61 0.11
C ALA A 161 -3.45 -28.57 -0.47
N GLU A 162 -3.92 -27.35 -0.73
CA GLU A 162 -3.07 -26.22 -1.15
C GLU A 162 -2.13 -25.79 -0.01
N ILE A 163 -2.64 -25.72 1.22
CA ILE A 163 -1.82 -25.47 2.41
C ILE A 163 -0.73 -26.53 2.54
N GLN A 164 -1.09 -27.81 2.40
CA GLN A 164 -0.13 -28.92 2.48
C GLN A 164 0.93 -28.83 1.37
N ALA A 165 0.52 -28.49 0.14
CA ALA A 165 1.44 -28.34 -0.98
C ALA A 165 2.40 -27.17 -0.76
N ALA A 166 1.92 -26.02 -0.29
CA ALA A 166 2.76 -24.85 0.01
C ALA A 166 3.77 -25.13 1.12
N LEU A 167 3.36 -25.80 2.20
CA LEU A 167 4.26 -26.25 3.27
C LEU A 167 5.34 -27.19 2.74
N ALA A 168 4.97 -28.15 1.89
CA ALA A 168 5.89 -29.09 1.29
C ALA A 168 6.91 -28.40 0.36
N GLN A 169 6.45 -27.44 -0.47
CA GLN A 169 7.32 -26.63 -1.31
C GLN A 169 8.30 -25.78 -0.49
N ALA A 170 7.84 -25.23 0.63
CA ALA A 170 8.65 -24.47 1.58
C ALA A 170 9.59 -25.35 2.43
N GLY A 171 9.48 -26.68 2.36
CA GLY A 171 10.26 -27.59 3.22
C GLY A 171 9.88 -27.51 4.70
N VAL A 172 8.70 -26.97 5.02
CA VAL A 172 8.23 -26.80 6.40
C VAL A 172 7.38 -28.00 6.79
N LYS A 173 7.71 -28.65 7.91
CA LYS A 173 6.92 -29.71 8.51
C LYS A 173 6.38 -29.25 9.86
N PRO A 174 5.14 -28.70 9.92
CA PRO A 174 4.52 -28.38 11.18
C PRO A 174 4.21 -29.66 11.95
N GLY A 175 4.43 -29.63 13.27
CA GLY A 175 4.21 -30.79 14.11
C GLY A 175 4.73 -30.59 15.52
N VAL A 176 4.39 -31.58 16.35
CA VAL A 176 5.03 -31.81 17.64
C VAL A 176 5.76 -33.14 17.51
N GLU A 177 7.08 -33.12 17.55
CA GLU A 177 7.95 -34.28 17.43
C GLU A 177 8.52 -34.65 18.80
N GLY A 178 8.50 -35.94 19.16
CA GLY A 178 8.96 -36.41 20.47
C GLY A 178 7.92 -36.26 21.59
N THR A 179 8.39 -36.40 22.83
CA THR A 179 7.55 -36.35 24.05
C THR A 179 7.93 -35.13 24.86
N CYS A 180 6.94 -34.31 25.25
CA CYS A 180 7.19 -33.14 26.09
C CYS A 180 7.62 -33.59 27.51
N PRO A 181 8.55 -32.90 28.18
CA PRO A 181 9.04 -31.54 27.90
C PRO A 181 10.11 -31.42 26.81
N ASP A 182 10.70 -32.52 26.33
CA ASP A 182 11.78 -32.52 25.33
C ASP A 182 11.30 -32.53 23.87
N CYS A 183 10.02 -32.20 23.65
CA CYS A 183 9.41 -32.20 22.34
C CYS A 183 9.87 -31.02 21.48
N VAL A 184 9.93 -31.22 20.17
CA VAL A 184 10.16 -30.15 19.18
C VAL A 184 8.82 -29.73 18.62
N VAL A 185 8.53 -28.43 18.71
CA VAL A 185 7.27 -27.87 18.22
C VAL A 185 7.61 -26.98 17.04
N THR A 186 7.01 -27.25 15.89
CA THR A 186 7.08 -26.39 14.71
C THR A 186 5.67 -26.03 14.31
N ALA A 187 5.37 -24.74 14.30
CA ALA A 187 4.10 -24.21 13.83
C ALA A 187 4.32 -23.37 12.57
N ALA A 188 3.31 -23.33 11.72
CA ALA A 188 3.34 -22.54 10.50
C ALA A 188 2.10 -21.68 10.35
N CYS A 189 2.21 -20.64 9.53
CA CYS A 189 1.06 -19.95 9.00
C CYS A 189 1.18 -19.91 7.48
N VAL A 190 0.06 -20.04 6.78
CA VAL A 190 -0.02 -20.04 5.32
C VAL A 190 -1.13 -19.09 4.90
N GLY A 191 -0.85 -18.19 3.96
CA GLY A 191 -1.82 -17.18 3.55
C GLY A 191 -1.48 -16.61 2.19
N ASN A 192 -2.47 -16.00 1.54
CA ASN A 192 -2.29 -15.27 0.29
C ASN A 192 -2.42 -13.77 0.56
N VAL A 193 -1.29 -13.08 0.75
CA VAL A 193 -1.29 -11.71 1.28
C VAL A 193 -1.58 -10.65 0.21
N ASP A 194 -1.13 -10.90 -1.02
CA ASP A 194 -1.23 -9.99 -2.16
C ASP A 194 -2.13 -10.50 -3.29
N ASN A 195 -2.82 -11.63 -3.06
CA ASN A 195 -3.88 -12.19 -3.91
C ASN A 195 -3.36 -12.62 -5.29
N ASP A 196 -2.28 -13.38 -5.31
CA ASP A 196 -1.77 -14.05 -6.50
C ASP A 196 -1.79 -15.58 -6.37
N ASP A 197 -1.12 -16.30 -7.27
CA ASP A 197 -1.19 -17.77 -7.34
C ASP A 197 -0.22 -18.47 -6.36
N THR A 198 0.54 -17.70 -5.58
CA THR A 198 1.51 -18.20 -4.61
C THR A 198 1.05 -17.92 -3.18
N LEU A 199 1.50 -18.78 -2.25
CA LEU A 199 1.12 -18.68 -0.83
C LEU A 199 2.36 -18.33 0.00
N ASP A 200 2.24 -17.28 0.80
CA ASP A 200 3.22 -16.94 1.82
C ASP A 200 3.25 -18.04 2.88
N VAL A 201 4.44 -18.60 3.14
CA VAL A 201 4.65 -19.62 4.18
C VAL A 201 5.60 -19.10 5.24
N TRP A 202 5.09 -18.95 6.46
CA TRP A 202 5.90 -18.65 7.62
C TRP A 202 5.94 -19.83 8.59
N SER A 203 7.03 -19.94 9.34
CA SER A 203 7.08 -20.89 10.45
C SER A 203 7.94 -20.42 11.60
N ILE A 204 7.68 -20.98 12.78
CA ILE A 204 8.44 -20.82 14.00
C ILE A 204 8.67 -22.19 14.63
N SER A 205 9.77 -22.36 15.35
CA SER A 205 10.08 -23.62 16.02
C SER A 205 10.71 -23.41 17.39
N THR A 206 10.62 -24.42 18.25
CA THR A 206 11.28 -24.46 19.57
C THR A 206 12.76 -24.85 19.49
N VAL A 207 13.25 -25.20 18.30
CA VAL A 207 14.66 -25.49 18.02
C VAL A 207 15.21 -24.65 16.88
N ASN A 208 16.53 -24.59 16.77
CA ASN A 208 17.20 -23.98 15.63
C ASN A 208 16.95 -24.83 14.38
N ARG A 209 16.75 -24.17 13.24
CA ARG A 209 16.49 -24.80 11.94
C ARG A 209 17.40 -24.21 10.88
N THR A 210 17.48 -24.87 9.74
CA THR A 210 18.20 -24.34 8.58
C THR A 210 17.19 -24.11 7.46
N ALA A 211 17.18 -22.91 6.89
CA ALA A 211 16.38 -22.57 5.72
C ALA A 211 16.90 -23.28 4.47
N ALA A 212 16.10 -23.33 3.41
CA ALA A 212 16.49 -23.95 2.13
C ALA A 212 17.72 -23.30 1.48
N ASN A 213 17.99 -22.02 1.77
CA ASN A 213 19.15 -21.27 1.30
C ASN A 213 20.42 -21.49 2.16
N GLY A 214 20.36 -22.32 3.20
CA GLY A 214 21.46 -22.59 4.13
C GLY A 214 21.58 -21.63 5.32
N GLU A 215 20.67 -20.66 5.45
CA GLU A 215 20.63 -19.72 6.58
C GLU A 215 20.18 -20.42 7.88
N THR A 216 20.86 -20.14 8.99
CA THR A 216 20.45 -20.60 10.32
C THR A 216 19.28 -19.74 10.81
N ILE A 217 18.16 -20.40 11.11
CA ILE A 217 16.99 -19.82 11.75
C ILE A 217 17.08 -20.17 13.24
N GLU A 218 17.34 -19.17 14.07
CA GLU A 218 17.32 -19.34 15.53
C GLU A 218 15.92 -19.71 16.04
N LEU A 219 15.86 -20.53 17.09
CA LEU A 219 14.63 -20.91 17.78
C LEU A 219 13.82 -19.66 18.16
N GLY A 220 12.50 -19.77 18.09
CA GLY A 220 11.59 -18.66 18.41
C GLY A 220 11.60 -17.50 17.41
N THR A 221 12.33 -17.62 16.29
CA THR A 221 12.31 -16.62 15.22
C THR A 221 11.30 -17.03 14.14
N PRO A 222 10.23 -16.24 13.89
CA PRO A 222 9.40 -16.42 12.71
C PRO A 222 10.22 -16.20 11.44
N TYR A 223 10.22 -17.17 10.53
CA TYR A 223 10.94 -17.12 9.27
C TYR A 223 9.96 -17.20 8.09
N ASN A 224 10.18 -16.37 7.07
CA ASN A 224 9.43 -16.43 5.81
C ASN A 224 10.16 -17.34 4.83
N HIS A 225 9.56 -18.47 4.48
CA HIS A 225 10.12 -19.42 3.52
C HIS A 225 9.80 -19.04 2.08
N VAL A 226 8.64 -18.43 1.85
CA VAL A 226 8.17 -18.00 0.53
C VAL A 226 7.66 -16.57 0.68
N ASN A 227 8.50 -15.62 0.29
CA ASN A 227 8.15 -14.19 0.24
C ASN A 227 8.01 -13.79 -1.23
N ASP A 228 6.80 -13.92 -1.76
CA ASP A 228 6.41 -13.58 -3.13
C ASP A 228 5.86 -12.16 -3.27
N VAL A 229 5.58 -11.48 -2.15
CA VAL A 229 5.15 -10.08 -2.11
C VAL A 229 5.97 -9.24 -3.09
N ARG A 230 5.35 -8.84 -4.20
CA ARG A 230 6.00 -8.10 -5.29
C ARG A 230 6.75 -6.88 -4.75
N GLU A 231 8.08 -6.88 -4.89
CA GLU A 231 8.93 -5.72 -4.58
C GLU A 231 8.77 -4.57 -5.57
#